data_AF-A0A7X5F3B1-F1
#
_entry.id   AF-A0A7X5F3B1-F1
#
_cell.length_a   1.000
_cell.length_b   1.000
_cell.length_c   1.000
_cell.angle_alpha   90.00
_cell.angle_beta   90.00
_cell.angle_gamma   90.00
#
_symmetry.space_group_name_H-M   'P 1'
#
loop_
_entity.id
_entity.type
_entity.pdbx_description
1 polymer ?
#
loop_
_entity_poly.entity_id
_entity_poly.type
_entity_poly.pdbx_seq_one_letter_code
_entity_poly.pdbx_strand_id
1 'polypeptide(L)'
;MPTQTPVSLIKPLNRLFGSLDITIAPNHASMSFGAQQLPSTYYMDDTNAFLRLRPLHRSGFGMFERPTRVVGLYAGDWDGNASYQTNSQSAQVIFRNLGSTATDIRTAIQNLMTGQTLTTAQLITQNTTNPAQQIVNQVVYINDGAMQGTIWGGSAAVTANRYEPMCVVDATTINDRAHTGHAFATRPLVEQFYAMYYPGLLDQMMRLGYSAQSLAIAIGANGLPVTEPVTTDREYFPRSDFSDNRQRQLEFMCRFFGSFV
;
A
#
# COMPACT_ATOMS: atom_id res chain seq x y z
N MET A 1 3.62 -5.31 -22.37
CA MET A 1 4.63 -4.36 -22.88
C MET A 1 4.61 -3.17 -21.96
N PRO A 2 5.77 -2.65 -21.52
CA PRO A 2 5.86 -1.42 -20.72
C PRO A 2 5.11 -0.26 -21.39
N THR A 3 4.32 0.49 -20.61
CA THR A 3 3.63 1.70 -21.06
C THR A 3 4.45 2.91 -20.67
N GLN A 4 4.72 3.81 -21.61
CA GLN A 4 5.35 5.09 -21.29
C GLN A 4 4.33 6.05 -20.64
N THR A 5 4.79 6.84 -19.67
CA THR A 5 3.99 7.96 -19.15
C THR A 5 3.59 8.94 -20.28
N PRO A 6 2.37 9.50 -20.28
CA PRO A 6 1.38 9.45 -19.21
C PRO A 6 0.63 8.11 -19.13
N VAL A 7 0.51 7.58 -17.91
CA VAL A 7 -0.24 6.36 -17.61
C VAL A 7 -1.66 6.75 -17.21
N SER A 8 -2.61 6.62 -18.14
CA SER A 8 -3.98 7.15 -18.01
C SER A 8 -4.76 6.66 -16.78
N LEU A 9 -4.34 5.53 -16.20
CA LEU A 9 -4.94 4.95 -14.99
C LEU A 9 -4.58 5.74 -13.71
N ILE A 10 -3.47 6.48 -13.70
CA ILE A 10 -2.98 7.29 -12.59
C ILE A 10 -3.79 8.61 -12.52
N LYS A 11 -5.00 8.54 -11.96
CA LYS A 11 -5.91 9.68 -11.79
C LYS A 11 -6.63 9.59 -10.44
N PRO A 12 -7.05 10.74 -9.85
CA PRO A 12 -7.77 10.73 -8.57
C PRO A 12 -9.02 9.83 -8.54
N LEU A 13 -9.78 9.78 -9.64
CA LEU A 13 -11.03 9.00 -9.71
C LEU A 13 -10.79 7.47 -9.69
N ASN A 14 -9.64 7.04 -10.18
CA ASN A 14 -9.25 5.63 -10.25
C ASN A 14 -8.55 5.16 -8.97
N ARG A 15 -8.09 6.07 -8.09
CA ARG A 15 -7.43 5.71 -6.84
C ARG A 15 -8.43 5.08 -5.86
N LEU A 16 -8.23 3.80 -5.57
CA LEU A 16 -9.07 3.03 -4.66
C LEU A 16 -8.64 3.23 -3.20
N PHE A 17 -7.36 3.01 -2.92
CA PHE A 17 -6.77 3.03 -1.57
C PHE A 17 -5.24 3.11 -1.66
N GLY A 18 -4.55 3.06 -0.51
CA GLY A 18 -3.10 2.87 -0.45
C GLY A 18 -2.66 1.90 0.64
N SER A 19 -1.35 1.79 0.81
CA SER A 19 -0.77 1.01 1.89
C SER A 19 0.38 1.74 2.57
N LEU A 20 0.49 1.53 3.87
CA LEU A 20 1.40 2.21 4.79
C LEU A 20 2.12 1.21 5.69
N ASP A 21 3.39 1.46 5.97
CA ASP A 21 4.12 0.83 7.07
C ASP A 21 3.57 1.34 8.42
N ILE A 22 3.22 0.43 9.32
CA ILE A 22 2.83 0.71 10.71
C ILE A 22 3.88 0.09 11.64
N THR A 23 4.40 0.90 12.55
CA THR A 23 5.30 0.46 13.62
C THR A 23 4.48 0.27 14.90
N ILE A 24 4.50 -0.95 15.43
CA ILE A 24 3.83 -1.32 16.68
C ILE A 24 4.91 -1.56 17.74
N ALA A 25 4.77 -0.95 18.92
CA ALA A 25 5.68 -1.19 20.02
C ALA A 25 5.63 -2.67 20.47
N PRO A 26 6.72 -3.27 20.97
CA PRO A 26 6.74 -4.69 21.37
C PRO A 26 5.65 -5.09 22.40
N ASN A 27 5.22 -4.14 23.22
CA ASN A 27 4.15 -4.33 24.21
C ASN A 27 2.76 -3.91 23.69
N HIS A 28 2.64 -3.50 22.43
CA HIS A 28 1.43 -2.99 21.77
C HIS A 28 0.82 -1.73 22.41
N ALA A 29 1.56 -1.06 23.30
CA ALA A 29 1.08 0.13 24.02
C ALA A 29 1.10 1.41 23.15
N SER A 30 1.76 1.38 22.00
CA SER A 30 1.78 2.50 21.06
C SER A 30 1.95 2.01 19.62
N MET A 31 1.40 2.78 18.69
CA MET A 31 1.45 2.52 17.24
C MET A 31 1.68 3.84 16.51
N SER A 32 2.43 3.79 15.40
CA SER A 32 2.72 4.96 14.58
C SER A 32 2.92 4.55 13.12
N PHE A 33 2.69 5.48 12.19
CA PHE A 33 3.10 5.26 10.81
C PHE A 33 4.62 5.36 10.70
N GLY A 34 5.24 4.49 9.89
CA GLY A 34 6.68 4.53 9.64
C GLY A 34 7.13 5.90 9.11
N ALA A 35 8.24 6.44 9.64
CA ALA A 35 8.72 7.77 9.29
C ALA A 35 9.40 7.85 7.91
N GLN A 36 9.95 6.73 7.41
CA GLN A 36 10.74 6.67 6.18
C GLN A 36 9.99 5.94 5.07
N GLN A 37 8.83 6.44 4.68
CA GLN A 37 8.00 5.81 3.66
C GLN A 37 7.34 6.83 2.73
N LEU A 38 7.07 6.37 1.51
CA LEU A 38 6.09 6.97 0.61
C LEU A 38 5.00 5.91 0.40
N PRO A 39 3.75 6.14 0.86
CA PRO A 39 2.68 5.17 0.74
C PRO A 39 2.49 4.71 -0.71
N SER A 40 2.35 3.40 -0.89
CA SER A 40 1.94 2.86 -2.20
C SER A 40 0.48 3.17 -2.45
N THR A 41 0.11 3.38 -3.72
CA THR A 41 -1.28 3.65 -4.12
C THR A 41 -1.76 2.67 -5.18
N TYR A 42 -3.04 2.35 -5.12
CA TYR A 42 -3.68 1.32 -5.91
C TYR A 42 -4.80 1.95 -6.75
N TYR A 43 -4.72 1.77 -8.06
CA TYR A 43 -5.64 2.35 -9.02
C TYR A 43 -6.37 1.23 -9.76
N MET A 44 -7.66 1.42 -10.00
CA MET A 44 -8.43 0.59 -10.90
C MET A 44 -9.50 1.43 -11.58
N ASP A 45 -9.67 1.24 -12.88
CA ASP A 45 -10.74 1.86 -13.66
C ASP A 45 -11.93 0.91 -13.84
N ASP A 46 -12.96 1.40 -14.53
CA ASP A 46 -14.20 0.64 -14.76
C ASP A 46 -14.03 -0.49 -15.80
N THR A 47 -12.88 -0.55 -16.48
CA THR A 47 -12.50 -1.70 -17.34
C THR A 47 -11.74 -2.77 -16.55
N ASN A 48 -11.53 -2.55 -15.26
CA ASN A 48 -10.75 -3.37 -14.33
C ASN A 48 -9.23 -3.32 -14.54
N ALA A 49 -8.74 -2.44 -15.41
CA ALA A 49 -7.30 -2.23 -15.54
C ALA A 49 -6.75 -1.77 -14.19
N PHE A 50 -5.71 -2.43 -13.71
CA PHE A 50 -5.17 -2.23 -12.37
C PHE A 50 -3.74 -1.70 -12.43
N LEU A 51 -3.41 -0.77 -11.55
CA LEU A 51 -2.06 -0.28 -11.37
C LEU A 51 -1.70 -0.16 -9.90
N ARG A 52 -0.55 -0.71 -9.55
CA ARG A 52 0.12 -0.44 -8.26
C ARG A 52 1.26 0.53 -8.46
N LEU A 53 1.15 1.71 -7.86
CA LEU A 53 2.21 2.72 -7.80
C LEU A 53 2.98 2.52 -6.49
N ARG A 54 4.25 2.15 -6.57
CA ARG A 54 5.15 2.00 -5.41
C ARG A 54 6.24 3.07 -5.48
N PRO A 55 6.05 4.23 -4.83
CA PRO A 55 6.98 5.35 -4.93
C PRO A 55 8.31 5.12 -4.19
N LEU A 56 8.31 4.29 -3.14
CA LEU A 56 9.53 3.91 -2.41
C LEU A 56 9.49 2.43 -2.06
N HIS A 57 10.47 1.66 -2.51
CA HIS A 57 10.61 0.23 -2.22
C HIS A 57 12.08 -0.19 -2.28
N ARG A 58 12.44 -1.32 -1.65
CA ARG A 58 13.82 -1.84 -1.65
C ARG A 58 14.35 -2.05 -3.07
N SER A 59 13.52 -2.60 -3.96
CA SER A 59 13.83 -2.80 -5.38
C SER A 59 13.73 -1.53 -6.23
N GLY A 60 13.24 -0.42 -5.66
CA GLY A 60 13.09 0.86 -6.36
C GLY A 60 11.65 1.28 -6.60
N PHE A 61 11.50 2.51 -7.09
CA PHE A 61 10.25 3.06 -7.59
C PHE A 61 9.72 2.23 -8.76
N GLY A 62 8.42 1.94 -8.78
CA GLY A 62 7.80 1.24 -9.90
C GLY A 62 6.31 1.50 -10.04
N MET A 63 5.81 1.30 -11.25
CA MET A 63 4.40 1.32 -11.62
C MET A 63 4.08 -0.01 -12.29
N PHE A 64 3.20 -0.82 -11.73
CA PHE A 64 2.94 -2.17 -12.23
C PHE A 64 1.52 -2.28 -12.78
N GLU A 65 1.39 -2.36 -14.10
CA GLU A 65 0.10 -2.39 -14.80
C GLU A 65 -0.34 -3.81 -15.11
N ARG A 66 -1.60 -4.12 -14.83
CA ARG A 66 -2.16 -5.45 -15.06
C ARG A 66 -3.56 -5.31 -15.62
N PRO A 67 -3.98 -6.19 -16.57
CA PRO A 67 -5.33 -6.15 -17.12
C PRO A 67 -6.42 -6.27 -16.04
N THR A 68 -6.12 -7.02 -14.98
CA THR A 68 -6.97 -7.15 -13.80
C THR A 68 -6.18 -7.69 -12.61
N ARG A 69 -6.80 -7.60 -11.43
CA ARG A 69 -6.35 -8.17 -10.17
C ARG A 69 -7.54 -8.62 -9.34
N VAL A 70 -7.35 -9.69 -8.57
CA VAL A 70 -8.12 -9.95 -7.35
C VAL A 70 -7.41 -9.27 -6.18
N VAL A 71 -8.16 -8.60 -5.32
CA VAL A 71 -7.62 -7.83 -4.19
C VAL A 71 -8.30 -8.26 -2.90
N GLY A 72 -7.51 -8.37 -1.83
CA GLY A 72 -7.96 -8.72 -0.51
C GLY A 72 -7.13 -8.04 0.57
N LEU A 73 -7.56 -8.23 1.80
CA LEU A 73 -6.85 -7.84 3.02
C LEU A 73 -6.63 -9.10 3.86
N TYR A 74 -5.48 -9.18 4.53
CA TYR A 74 -5.20 -10.28 5.45
C TYR A 74 -4.44 -9.84 6.71
N ALA A 75 -4.63 -10.57 7.80
CA ALA A 75 -3.73 -10.57 8.96
C ALA A 75 -3.37 -12.01 9.33
N GLY A 76 -2.19 -12.24 9.89
CA GLY A 76 -1.67 -13.58 10.21
C GLY A 76 -0.65 -14.10 9.19
N ASP A 77 -0.46 -15.42 9.16
CA ASP A 77 0.65 -16.06 8.48
C ASP A 77 0.29 -16.39 7.02
N TRP A 78 0.57 -15.44 6.13
CA TRP A 78 0.44 -15.63 4.68
C TRP A 78 1.65 -16.38 4.10
N ASP A 79 1.41 -17.55 3.51
CA ASP A 79 2.43 -18.32 2.79
C ASP A 79 2.68 -17.70 1.41
N GLY A 80 3.83 -17.05 1.24
CA GLY A 80 4.25 -16.43 -0.01
C GLY A 80 4.48 -17.41 -1.18
N ASN A 81 4.52 -18.72 -0.93
CA ASN A 81 4.65 -19.75 -1.96
C ASN A 81 3.30 -20.32 -2.42
N ALA A 82 2.25 -20.18 -1.61
CA ALA A 82 0.92 -20.64 -1.93
C ALA A 82 0.14 -19.61 -2.79
N SER A 83 -0.94 -20.08 -3.44
CA SER A 83 -1.81 -19.21 -4.22
C SER A 83 -2.63 -18.28 -3.34
N TYR A 84 -3.22 -17.25 -3.94
CA TYR A 84 -4.18 -16.38 -3.29
C TYR A 84 -5.34 -17.16 -2.68
N GLN A 85 -5.92 -18.10 -3.44
CA GLN A 85 -7.05 -18.92 -2.98
C GLN A 85 -6.66 -19.79 -1.79
N THR A 86 -5.54 -20.51 -1.87
CA THR A 86 -5.07 -21.39 -0.80
C THR A 86 -4.87 -20.62 0.50
N ASN A 87 -4.21 -19.45 0.43
CA ASN A 87 -4.05 -18.60 1.60
C ASN A 87 -5.38 -18.05 2.12
N SER A 88 -6.26 -17.56 1.24
CA SER A 88 -7.54 -16.95 1.64
C SER A 88 -8.48 -17.89 2.41
N GLN A 89 -8.26 -19.20 2.28
CA GLN A 89 -9.02 -20.26 2.95
C GLN A 89 -8.28 -20.87 4.15
N SER A 90 -7.03 -20.43 4.41
CA SER A 90 -6.21 -20.93 5.51
C SER A 90 -6.76 -20.48 6.86
N ALA A 91 -6.79 -21.40 7.83
CA ALA A 91 -7.13 -21.07 9.21
C ALA A 91 -6.05 -20.21 9.92
N GLN A 92 -4.87 -20.05 9.30
CA GLN A 92 -3.76 -19.25 9.82
C GLN A 92 -3.86 -17.77 9.45
N VAL A 93 -4.89 -17.37 8.69
CA VAL A 93 -5.10 -15.97 8.30
C VAL A 93 -6.53 -15.52 8.59
N ILE A 94 -6.65 -14.25 8.96
CA ILE A 94 -7.91 -13.52 8.95
C ILE A 94 -7.97 -12.82 7.59
N PHE A 95 -8.93 -13.18 6.74
CA PHE A 95 -8.99 -12.68 5.37
C PHE A 95 -10.29 -11.92 5.08
N ARG A 96 -10.21 -10.88 4.26
CA ARG A 96 -11.35 -10.17 3.68
C ARG A 96 -11.11 -9.96 2.19
N ASN A 97 -11.95 -10.56 1.36
CA ASN A 97 -11.92 -10.30 -0.07
C ASN A 97 -12.46 -8.90 -0.36
N LEU A 98 -11.73 -8.10 -1.12
CA LEU A 98 -12.22 -6.81 -1.60
C LEU A 98 -12.89 -6.94 -2.98
N GLY A 99 -12.45 -7.88 -3.80
CA GLY A 99 -13.05 -8.16 -5.11
C GLY A 99 -12.06 -7.99 -6.26
N SER A 100 -12.59 -7.99 -7.49
CA SER A 100 -11.80 -7.92 -8.72
C SER A 100 -12.22 -6.80 -9.67
N THR A 101 -13.19 -5.98 -9.26
CA THR A 101 -13.63 -4.79 -10.00
C THR A 101 -13.49 -3.57 -9.11
N ALA A 102 -13.38 -2.38 -9.73
CA ALA A 102 -13.26 -1.13 -8.99
C ALA A 102 -14.48 -0.90 -8.10
N THR A 103 -15.68 -1.27 -8.56
CA THR A 103 -16.93 -1.18 -7.81
C THR A 103 -16.97 -2.15 -6.63
N ASP A 104 -16.59 -3.41 -6.81
CA ASP A 104 -16.55 -4.39 -5.72
C ASP A 104 -15.61 -3.92 -4.62
N ILE A 105 -14.39 -3.48 -5.00
CA ILE A 105 -13.38 -3.05 -4.05
C ILE A 105 -13.84 -1.82 -3.27
N ARG A 106 -14.41 -0.80 -3.94
CA ARG A 106 -14.97 0.37 -3.26
C ARG A 106 -16.09 -0.02 -2.29
N THR A 107 -16.98 -0.91 -2.72
CA THR A 107 -18.11 -1.39 -1.90
C THR A 107 -17.61 -2.18 -0.68
N ALA A 108 -16.66 -3.08 -0.86
CA ALA A 108 -16.06 -3.85 0.22
C ALA A 108 -15.34 -2.96 1.23
N ILE A 109 -14.56 -1.97 0.76
CA ILE A 109 -13.92 -0.98 1.64
C ILE A 109 -14.97 -0.18 2.41
N GLN A 110 -16.02 0.30 1.75
CA GLN A 110 -17.10 1.04 2.42
C GLN A 110 -17.78 0.19 3.49
N ASN A 111 -18.08 -1.08 3.20
CA ASN A 111 -18.67 -2.02 4.16
C ASN A 111 -17.78 -2.25 5.38
N LEU A 112 -16.46 -2.32 5.18
CA LEU A 112 -15.50 -2.41 6.28
C LEU A 112 -15.48 -1.13 7.13
N MET A 113 -15.56 0.05 6.50
CA MET A 113 -15.58 1.34 7.18
C MET A 113 -16.86 1.58 7.99
N THR A 114 -18.00 1.05 7.54
CA THR A 114 -19.29 1.15 8.23
C THR A 114 -19.61 -0.05 9.12
N GLY A 115 -18.72 -1.03 9.18
CA GLY A 115 -18.88 -2.25 9.98
C GLY A 115 -18.52 -2.03 11.45
N GLN A 116 -17.83 -2.99 12.04
CA GLN A 116 -17.32 -2.85 13.40
C GLN A 116 -16.20 -1.80 13.43
N THR A 117 -16.26 -0.89 14.39
CA THR A 117 -15.28 0.20 14.52
C THR A 117 -14.67 0.24 15.91
N LEU A 118 -13.43 0.71 15.99
CA LEU A 118 -12.73 1.03 17.23
C LEU A 118 -12.01 2.37 17.08
N THR A 119 -11.77 3.05 18.18
CA THR A 119 -10.76 4.12 18.24
C THR A 119 -9.36 3.52 18.41
N THR A 120 -8.32 4.29 18.11
CA THR A 120 -6.93 3.88 18.36
C THR A 120 -6.70 3.55 19.84
N ALA A 121 -7.34 4.28 20.77
CA ALA A 121 -7.22 4.01 22.20
C ALA A 121 -7.88 2.68 22.61
N GLN A 122 -9.04 2.35 22.03
CA GLN A 122 -9.71 1.06 22.27
C GLN A 122 -8.89 -0.11 21.70
N LEU A 123 -8.31 0.07 20.51
CA LEU A 123 -7.41 -0.90 19.90
C LEU A 123 -6.21 -1.20 20.81
N ILE A 124 -5.54 -0.16 21.32
CA ILE A 124 -4.42 -0.30 22.26
C ILE A 124 -4.89 -1.00 23.54
N THR A 125 -6.01 -0.55 24.12
CA THR A 125 -6.56 -1.15 25.34
C THR A 125 -6.79 -2.64 25.18
N GLN A 126 -7.44 -3.06 24.09
CA GLN A 126 -7.65 -4.48 23.77
C GLN A 126 -6.31 -5.24 23.71
N ASN A 127 -5.32 -4.69 22.99
CA ASN A 127 -4.03 -5.35 22.78
C ASN A 127 -3.15 -5.43 24.03
N THR A 128 -3.35 -4.53 25.00
CA THR A 128 -2.54 -4.46 26.24
C THR A 128 -3.23 -5.07 27.47
N THR A 129 -4.52 -5.38 27.42
CA THR A 129 -5.27 -5.89 28.57
C THR A 129 -4.77 -7.28 28.99
N ASN A 130 -4.65 -7.53 30.30
CA ASN A 130 -4.28 -8.81 30.88
C ASN A 130 -5.26 -9.22 32.01
N PRO A 131 -5.95 -10.37 31.90
CA PRO A 131 -5.93 -11.31 30.77
C PRO A 131 -6.58 -10.70 29.52
N ALA A 132 -6.04 -11.02 28.33
CA ALA A 132 -6.57 -10.52 27.07
C ALA A 132 -8.02 -10.98 26.88
N GLN A 133 -8.90 -10.06 26.49
CA GLN A 133 -10.29 -10.39 26.16
C GLN A 133 -10.33 -11.20 24.86
N GLN A 134 -11.16 -12.24 24.82
CA GLN A 134 -11.23 -13.12 23.65
C GLN A 134 -11.72 -12.37 22.40
N ILE A 135 -10.97 -12.48 21.30
CA ILE A 135 -11.41 -11.99 19.99
C ILE A 135 -11.81 -13.20 19.12
N VAL A 136 -13.02 -13.16 18.57
CA VAL A 136 -13.55 -14.22 17.70
C VAL A 136 -13.59 -13.72 16.25
N ASN A 137 -12.48 -13.89 15.52
CA ASN A 137 -12.33 -13.57 14.10
C ASN A 137 -12.94 -12.23 13.67
N GLN A 138 -12.56 -11.16 14.37
CA GLN A 138 -13.10 -9.81 14.15
C GLN A 138 -12.23 -9.04 13.16
N VAL A 139 -12.87 -8.16 12.39
CA VAL A 139 -12.20 -7.16 11.58
C VAL A 139 -12.83 -5.82 11.89
N VAL A 140 -12.00 -4.83 12.20
CA VAL A 140 -12.42 -3.52 12.67
C VAL A 140 -11.79 -2.40 11.85
N TYR A 141 -12.56 -1.35 11.61
CA TYR A 141 -12.08 -0.08 11.09
C TYR A 141 -11.71 0.88 12.22
N ILE A 142 -10.56 1.54 12.11
CA ILE A 142 -10.20 2.58 13.07
C ILE A 142 -10.81 3.90 12.64
N ASN A 143 -11.79 4.39 13.41
CA ASN A 143 -12.56 5.58 13.07
C ASN A 143 -12.07 6.85 13.78
N ASP A 144 -11.16 6.74 14.75
CA ASP A 144 -10.60 7.87 15.49
C ASP A 144 -9.18 7.61 16.05
N GLY A 145 -8.41 8.68 16.24
CA GLY A 145 -7.05 8.68 16.76
C GLY A 145 -5.95 8.46 15.71
N ALA A 146 -4.72 8.21 16.16
CA ALA A 146 -3.54 8.18 15.31
C ALA A 146 -3.58 7.15 14.16
N MET A 147 -4.31 6.05 14.33
CA MET A 147 -4.46 4.99 13.32
C MET A 147 -5.76 5.11 12.51
N GLN A 148 -6.51 6.22 12.62
CA GLN A 148 -7.74 6.44 11.87
C GLN A 148 -7.53 6.20 10.37
N GLY A 149 -8.45 5.48 9.73
CA GLY A 149 -8.36 5.19 8.30
C GLY A 149 -7.69 3.85 7.97
N THR A 150 -7.39 3.01 8.96
CA THR A 150 -6.79 1.67 8.79
C THR A 150 -7.77 0.55 9.16
N ILE A 151 -7.48 -0.68 8.72
CA ILE A 151 -8.29 -1.88 9.01
C ILE A 151 -7.43 -2.89 9.77
N TRP A 152 -7.99 -3.51 10.82
CA TRP A 152 -7.30 -4.43 11.71
C TRP A 152 -8.07 -5.73 11.88
N GLY A 153 -7.36 -6.86 11.93
CA GLY A 153 -7.93 -8.19 12.15
C GLY A 153 -7.47 -8.76 13.48
N GLY A 154 -8.37 -9.42 14.21
CA GLY A 154 -8.05 -10.07 15.48
C GLY A 154 -8.75 -11.41 15.67
N SER A 155 -8.05 -12.38 16.24
CA SER A 155 -8.57 -13.70 16.59
C SER A 155 -7.71 -14.35 17.67
N ALA A 156 -8.31 -15.11 18.58
CA ALA A 156 -7.59 -15.96 19.52
C ALA A 156 -6.60 -16.91 18.82
N ALA A 157 -7.02 -17.50 17.70
CA ALA A 157 -6.27 -18.55 17.02
C ALA A 157 -5.14 -18.03 16.11
N VAL A 158 -5.28 -16.81 15.57
CA VAL A 158 -4.36 -16.27 14.55
C VAL A 158 -3.44 -15.20 15.12
N THR A 159 -3.96 -14.33 16.00
CA THR A 159 -3.25 -13.15 16.49
C THR A 159 -3.20 -13.12 18.02
N ALA A 160 -3.43 -14.27 18.68
CA ALA A 160 -3.39 -14.42 20.14
C ALA A 160 -4.22 -13.36 20.90
N ASN A 161 -5.44 -13.10 20.44
CA ASN A 161 -6.37 -12.09 21.00
C ASN A 161 -5.91 -10.64 20.87
N ARG A 162 -5.01 -10.34 19.92
CA ARG A 162 -4.63 -8.99 19.54
C ARG A 162 -5.19 -8.62 18.19
N TYR A 163 -5.45 -7.35 17.97
CA TYR A 163 -5.64 -6.81 16.64
C TYR A 163 -4.29 -6.51 16.00
N GLU A 164 -4.12 -7.00 14.77
CA GLU A 164 -2.99 -6.72 13.90
C GLU A 164 -3.47 -5.97 12.64
N PRO A 165 -2.63 -5.11 12.03
CA PRO A 165 -3.01 -4.42 10.81
C PRO A 165 -3.30 -5.43 9.70
N MET A 166 -4.36 -5.20 8.94
CA MET A 166 -4.61 -6.00 7.75
C MET A 166 -3.79 -5.47 6.57
N CYS A 167 -2.90 -6.30 6.06
CA CYS A 167 -2.06 -6.02 4.89
C CYS A 167 -2.84 -6.24 3.59
N VAL A 168 -2.53 -5.42 2.59
CA VAL A 168 -3.10 -5.57 1.24
C VAL A 168 -2.49 -6.79 0.56
N VAL A 169 -3.29 -7.55 -0.17
CA VAL A 169 -2.83 -8.65 -1.01
C VAL A 169 -3.50 -8.60 -2.39
N ASP A 170 -2.73 -8.82 -3.46
CA ASP A 170 -3.24 -8.84 -4.83
C ASP A 170 -2.62 -9.94 -5.70
N ALA A 171 -3.39 -10.51 -6.62
CA ALA A 171 -2.94 -11.53 -7.57
C ALA A 171 -3.61 -11.38 -8.94
N THR A 172 -3.00 -11.89 -10.01
CA THR A 172 -3.60 -11.83 -11.36
C THR A 172 -4.93 -12.58 -11.40
N THR A 173 -4.95 -13.79 -10.84
CA THR A 173 -6.14 -14.59 -10.59
C THR A 173 -6.05 -15.20 -9.18
N ILE A 174 -7.13 -15.80 -8.70
CA ILE A 174 -7.14 -16.50 -7.41
C ILE A 174 -6.16 -17.69 -7.34
N ASN A 175 -5.76 -18.24 -8.49
CA ASN A 175 -4.86 -19.39 -8.57
C ASN A 175 -3.37 -19.00 -8.58
N ASP A 176 -3.07 -17.72 -8.76
CA ASP A 176 -1.70 -17.23 -8.80
C ASP A 176 -1.15 -16.97 -7.39
N ARG A 177 0.18 -16.98 -7.27
CA ARG A 177 0.86 -16.43 -6.11
C ARG A 177 0.53 -14.95 -5.98
N ALA A 178 0.23 -14.53 -4.76
CA ALA A 178 -0.12 -13.16 -4.49
C ALA A 178 1.10 -12.30 -4.15
N HIS A 179 1.05 -11.04 -4.55
CA HIS A 179 1.86 -9.99 -3.98
C HIS A 179 1.24 -9.55 -2.65
N THR A 180 2.07 -9.45 -1.60
CA THR A 180 1.70 -8.87 -0.31
C THR A 180 2.27 -7.46 -0.20
N GLY A 181 1.40 -6.51 0.15
CA GLY A 181 1.75 -5.12 0.44
C GLY A 181 1.78 -4.85 1.95
N HIS A 182 1.92 -3.57 2.28
CA HIS A 182 1.86 -3.09 3.66
C HIS A 182 0.41 -2.99 4.17
N ALA A 183 0.23 -2.46 5.40
CA ALA A 183 -1.07 -2.29 6.02
C ALA A 183 -1.98 -1.41 5.15
N PHE A 184 -3.25 -1.79 5.03
CA PHE A 184 -4.24 -1.04 4.29
C PHE A 184 -4.45 0.36 4.88
N ALA A 185 -4.53 1.34 3.99
CA ALA A 185 -4.88 2.72 4.30
C ALA A 185 -5.97 3.19 3.36
N THR A 186 -7.06 3.73 3.92
CA THR A 186 -8.10 4.38 3.12
C THR A 186 -7.50 5.52 2.28
N ARG A 187 -8.15 5.83 1.16
CA ARG A 187 -7.72 6.93 0.29
C ARG A 187 -7.57 8.27 1.06
N PRO A 188 -8.53 8.71 1.91
CA PRO A 188 -8.37 9.95 2.68
C PRO A 188 -7.16 9.92 3.62
N LEU A 189 -6.87 8.79 4.28
CA LEU A 189 -5.69 8.66 5.13
C LEU A 189 -4.39 8.83 4.34
N VAL A 190 -4.30 8.24 3.14
CA VAL A 190 -3.12 8.37 2.29
C VAL A 190 -2.92 9.81 1.83
N GLU A 191 -4.01 10.49 1.44
CA GLU A 191 -3.99 11.91 1.07
C GLU A 191 -3.53 12.78 2.25
N GLN A 192 -4.06 12.54 3.44
CA GLN A 192 -3.67 13.23 4.67
C GLN A 192 -2.20 12.97 5.02
N PHE A 193 -1.72 11.73 4.89
CA PHE A 193 -0.34 11.38 5.15
C PHE A 193 0.61 12.15 4.22
N TYR A 194 0.35 12.16 2.92
CA TYR A 194 1.15 12.96 1.98
C TYR A 194 1.06 14.45 2.29
N ALA A 195 -0.13 14.99 2.58
CA ALA A 195 -0.28 16.41 2.90
C ALA A 195 0.51 16.81 4.17
N MET A 196 0.58 15.92 5.16
CA MET A 196 1.26 16.18 6.43
C MET A 196 2.79 16.03 6.32
N TYR A 197 3.26 14.96 5.68
CA TYR A 197 4.69 14.60 5.69
C TYR A 197 5.43 15.01 4.42
N TYR A 198 4.74 15.12 3.29
CA TYR A 198 5.32 15.44 1.98
C TYR A 198 4.43 16.39 1.17
N PRO A 199 4.20 17.63 1.64
CA PRO A 199 3.26 18.55 1.02
C PRO A 199 3.47 18.70 -0.50
N GLY A 200 2.40 18.53 -1.28
CA GLY A 200 2.41 18.64 -2.75
C GLY A 200 3.03 17.44 -3.49
N LEU A 201 3.70 16.50 -2.81
CA LEU A 201 4.38 15.38 -3.47
C LEU A 201 3.38 14.43 -4.15
N LEU A 202 2.22 14.20 -3.54
CA LEU A 202 1.18 13.37 -4.14
C LEU A 202 0.70 13.95 -5.47
N ASP A 203 0.44 15.26 -5.52
CA ASP A 203 0.03 15.94 -6.74
C ASP A 203 1.12 15.88 -7.83
N GLN A 204 2.38 16.03 -7.42
CA GLN A 204 3.51 15.86 -8.35
C GLN A 204 3.57 14.44 -8.92
N MET A 205 3.42 13.40 -8.09
CA MET A 205 3.34 12.03 -8.58
C MET A 205 2.14 11.80 -9.49
N MET A 206 1.05 12.55 -9.33
CA MET A 206 -0.10 12.44 -10.23
C MET A 206 0.22 12.88 -11.66
N ARG A 207 1.29 13.68 -11.88
CA ARG A 207 1.78 14.01 -13.23
C ARG A 207 2.19 12.79 -14.05
N LEU A 208 2.50 11.66 -13.41
CA LEU A 208 2.70 10.37 -14.09
C LEU A 208 1.50 9.95 -14.96
N GLY A 209 0.29 10.44 -14.65
CA GLY A 209 -0.92 10.19 -15.44
C GLY A 209 -1.35 11.32 -16.38
N TYR A 210 -0.64 12.45 -16.39
CA TYR A 210 -1.02 13.65 -17.16
C TYR A 210 0.04 14.09 -18.16
N SER A 211 1.32 13.84 -17.86
CA SER A 211 2.45 14.28 -18.67
C SER A 211 3.44 13.14 -18.86
N ALA A 212 4.15 13.16 -19.99
CA ALA A 212 5.31 12.29 -20.17
C ALA A 212 6.41 12.71 -19.19
N GLN A 213 6.96 11.74 -18.46
CA GLN A 213 8.07 11.92 -17.54
C GLN A 213 9.30 11.22 -18.09
N SER A 214 10.48 11.79 -17.82
CA SER A 214 11.75 11.22 -18.25
C SER A 214 12.86 11.44 -17.22
N LEU A 215 13.88 10.59 -17.32
CA LEU A 215 15.09 10.60 -16.50
C LEU A 215 16.23 11.17 -17.34
N ALA A 216 16.92 12.19 -16.85
CA ALA A 216 18.19 12.60 -17.43
C ALA A 216 19.31 11.72 -16.86
N ILE A 217 19.95 10.93 -17.71
CA ILE A 217 21.09 10.08 -17.37
C ILE A 217 22.36 10.76 -17.87
N ALA A 218 23.20 11.22 -16.94
CA ALA A 218 24.50 11.81 -17.30
C ALA A 218 25.43 10.73 -17.84
N ILE A 219 25.94 10.90 -19.06
CA ILE A 219 26.96 10.02 -19.64
C ILE A 219 28.34 10.65 -19.40
N GLY A 220 28.84 10.50 -18.18
CA GLY A 220 30.16 11.02 -17.77
C GLY A 220 30.24 12.56 -17.71
N ALA A 221 31.44 13.08 -17.42
CA ALA A 221 31.65 14.50 -17.12
C ALA A 221 31.35 15.46 -18.30
N ASN A 222 31.43 14.96 -19.53
CA ASN A 222 31.32 15.77 -20.76
C ASN A 222 30.27 15.26 -21.76
N GLY A 223 29.51 14.21 -21.42
CA GLY A 223 28.48 13.69 -22.31
C GLY A 223 27.18 14.48 -22.20
N LEU A 224 26.48 14.65 -23.32
CA LEU A 224 25.10 15.12 -23.29
C LEU A 224 24.25 14.10 -22.51
N PRO A 225 23.38 14.54 -21.59
CA PRO A 225 22.53 13.63 -20.85
C PRO A 225 21.60 12.89 -21.81
N VAL A 226 21.54 11.57 -21.69
CA VAL A 226 20.54 10.78 -22.40
C VAL A 226 19.25 10.83 -21.60
N THR A 227 18.16 11.14 -22.28
CA THR A 227 16.84 11.20 -21.67
C THR A 227 16.16 9.85 -21.86
N GLU A 228 15.86 9.16 -20.76
CA GLU A 228 15.14 7.90 -20.77
C GLU A 228 13.69 8.11 -20.31
N PRO A 229 12.67 7.66 -21.06
CA PRO A 229 11.28 7.80 -20.63
C PRO A 229 10.97 6.94 -19.41
N VAL A 230 10.14 7.47 -18.50
CA VAL A 230 9.60 6.69 -17.38
C VAL A 230 8.45 5.82 -17.90
N THR A 231 8.60 4.51 -17.72
CA THR A 231 7.64 3.49 -18.16
C THR A 231 7.15 2.59 -17.01
N THR A 232 6.03 1.90 -17.22
CA THR A 232 5.48 0.89 -16.32
C THR A 232 6.22 -0.45 -16.44
N ASP A 233 5.99 -1.35 -15.48
CA ASP A 233 6.58 -2.69 -15.39
C ASP A 233 8.12 -2.71 -15.33
N ARG A 234 8.70 -1.61 -14.84
CA ARG A 234 10.12 -1.44 -14.54
C ARG A 234 10.30 -0.84 -13.15
N GLU A 235 11.41 -1.22 -12.52
CA GLU A 235 11.87 -0.66 -11.26
C GLU A 235 13.03 0.32 -11.50
N TYR A 236 13.01 1.46 -10.81
CA TYR A 236 14.00 2.53 -10.91
C TYR A 236 14.57 2.85 -9.54
N PHE A 237 15.86 3.17 -9.48
CA PHE A 237 16.52 3.63 -8.25
C PHE A 237 16.37 2.64 -7.07
N PRO A 238 16.82 1.37 -7.23
CA PRO A 238 16.83 0.41 -6.13
C PRO A 238 17.66 0.93 -4.95
N ARG A 239 17.32 0.49 -3.74
CA ARG A 239 17.97 0.96 -2.51
C ARG A 239 19.48 0.68 -2.49
N SER A 240 19.93 -0.35 -3.21
CA SER A 240 21.35 -0.67 -3.41
C SER A 240 22.15 0.51 -3.96
N ASP A 241 21.54 1.36 -4.79
CA ASP A 241 22.20 2.53 -5.41
C ASP A 241 22.46 3.65 -4.38
N PHE A 242 21.87 3.53 -3.18
CA PHE A 242 21.97 4.49 -2.09
C PHE A 242 22.75 3.93 -0.90
N SER A 243 23.69 3.01 -1.15
CA SER A 243 24.45 2.31 -0.09
C SER A 243 23.53 1.57 0.89
N ASP A 244 22.43 1.00 0.38
CA ASP A 244 21.37 0.37 1.17
C ASP A 244 20.68 1.28 2.21
N ASN A 245 20.85 2.60 2.10
CA ASN A 245 20.28 3.58 3.02
C ASN A 245 18.89 4.04 2.54
N ARG A 246 17.84 3.63 3.26
CA ARG A 246 16.44 3.98 2.94
C ARG A 246 16.15 5.48 3.02
N GLN A 247 16.76 6.19 3.95
CA GLN A 247 16.58 7.64 4.09
C GLN A 247 17.15 8.39 2.87
N ARG A 248 18.35 8.02 2.41
CA ARG A 248 18.95 8.60 1.20
C ARG A 248 18.12 8.32 -0.04
N GLN A 249 17.58 7.10 -0.17
CA GLN A 249 16.65 6.75 -1.24
C GLN A 249 15.40 7.63 -1.18
N LEU A 250 14.77 7.76 -0.01
CA LEU A 250 13.58 8.61 0.20
C LEU A 250 13.85 10.07 -0.21
N GLU A 251 14.94 10.68 0.26
CA GLU A 251 15.32 12.06 -0.08
C GLU A 251 15.56 12.24 -1.58
N PHE A 252 16.15 11.25 -2.24
CA PHE A 252 16.28 11.24 -3.69
C PHE A 252 14.91 11.16 -4.36
N MET A 253 14.06 10.21 -3.95
CA MET A 253 12.73 10.02 -4.54
C MET A 253 11.84 11.26 -4.40
N CYS A 254 11.87 11.94 -3.24
CA CYS A 254 11.13 13.20 -3.06
C CYS A 254 11.56 14.29 -4.05
N ARG A 255 12.88 14.45 -4.27
CA ARG A 255 13.41 15.40 -5.26
C ARG A 255 13.06 15.00 -6.69
N PHE A 256 13.18 13.70 -6.98
CA PHE A 256 12.86 13.14 -8.29
C PHE A 256 11.40 13.41 -8.67
N PHE A 257 10.45 13.04 -7.80
CA PHE A 257 9.03 13.33 -8.05
C PHE A 257 8.75 14.83 -8.05
N GLY A 258 9.45 15.61 -7.23
CA GLY A 258 9.35 17.08 -7.24
C GLY A 258 9.78 17.75 -8.55
N SER A 259 10.54 17.05 -9.41
CA SER A 259 10.95 17.54 -10.73
C SER A 259 9.99 17.20 -11.88
N PHE A 260 8.90 16.48 -11.61
CA PHE A 260 7.93 16.14 -12.65
C PHE A 260 7.26 17.39 -13.23
N VAL A 261 7.11 17.38 -14.56
CA VAL A 261 6.55 18.48 -15.36
C VAL A 261 5.14 18.19 -15.84
#